data_AF-A0A418AYN4-F1
#
_entry.id   AF-A0A418AYN4-F1
#
_cell.length_a   1.000
_cell.length_b   1.000
_cell.length_c   1.000
_cell.angle_alpha   90.00
_cell.angle_beta   90.00
_cell.angle_gamma   90.00
#
_symmetry.space_group_name_H-M   'P 1'
#
loop_
_entity.id
_entity.type
_entity.pdbx_description
1 polymer ?
#
loop_
_entity_poly.entity_id
_entity_poly.type
_entity_poly.pdbx_seq_one_letter_code
_entity_poly.pdbx_strand_id
1 'polypeptide(L)' 'MVAPYDAPYGQTSARWEEICDHMRQLHGDSLTTASCRKRFDDLLSAFKKSTLKALRASGTEEEYVERDQLMQDISDMV' A
#
# COMPACT_ATOMS: atom_id res chain seq x y z
N MET A 1 -17.57 6.19 -6.76
CA MET A 1 -16.28 5.50 -7.00
C MET A 1 -16.46 4.07 -6.55
N VAL A 2 -16.15 3.09 -7.41
CA VAL A 2 -16.32 1.66 -7.09
C VAL A 2 -15.19 1.24 -6.14
N ALA A 3 -15.53 0.72 -4.97
CA ALA A 3 -14.57 0.19 -3.99
C ALA A 3 -14.67 -1.35 -3.98
N PRO A 4 -13.76 -2.09 -4.65
CA PRO A 4 -13.86 -3.55 -4.75
C PRO A 4 -13.74 -4.29 -3.42
N TYR A 5 -13.03 -3.68 -2.48
CA TYR A 5 -12.80 -4.22 -1.13
C TYR A 5 -14.00 -4.04 -0.20
N ASP A 6 -14.93 -3.16 -0.53
CA ASP A 6 -16.18 -2.91 0.21
C ASP A 6 -17.36 -3.66 -0.45
N ALA A 7 -17.07 -4.63 -1.32
CA ALA A 7 -18.08 -5.45 -1.96
C ALA A 7 -18.68 -6.43 -0.93
N PRO A 8 -20.01 -6.70 -0.98
CA PRO A 8 -20.60 -7.79 -0.22
C PRO A 8 -19.92 -9.13 -0.51
N TYR A 9 -20.03 -10.08 0.43
CA TYR A 9 -19.43 -11.42 0.28
C TYR A 9 -19.77 -12.03 -1.09
N GLY A 10 -18.75 -12.49 -1.80
CA GLY A 10 -18.87 -13.07 -3.14
C GLY A 10 -18.98 -12.06 -4.31
N GLN A 11 -19.11 -10.75 -4.05
CA GLN A 11 -19.30 -9.74 -5.11
C GLN A 11 -18.03 -9.00 -5.54
N THR A 12 -16.88 -9.27 -4.89
CA THR A 12 -15.61 -8.61 -5.20
C THR A 12 -15.21 -8.78 -6.67
N SER A 13 -15.43 -9.94 -7.27
CA SER A 13 -15.09 -10.19 -8.68
C SER A 13 -15.87 -9.29 -9.64
N ALA A 14 -17.19 -9.18 -9.46
CA ALA A 14 -18.05 -8.32 -10.27
C ALA A 14 -17.65 -6.85 -10.17
N ARG A 15 -17.24 -6.38 -8.98
CA ARG A 15 -16.73 -5.01 -8.79
C ARG A 15 -15.41 -4.77 -9.52
N TRP A 16 -14.55 -5.78 -9.61
CA TRP A 16 -13.32 -5.68 -10.40
C TRP A 16 -13.60 -5.67 -11.91
N GLU A 17 -14.61 -6.41 -12.37
CA GLU A 17 -15.05 -6.37 -13.77
C GLU A 17 -15.56 -4.98 -14.15
N GLU A 18 -16.42 -4.37 -13.31
CA GLU A 18 -16.91 -3.01 -13.51
C GLU A 18 -15.76 -1.98 -13.59
N ILE A 19 -14.74 -2.12 -12.74
CA ILE A 19 -13.53 -1.28 -12.83
C ILE A 19 -12.79 -1.52 -14.14
N CYS A 20 -12.64 -2.78 -14.55
CA CYS A 20 -11.95 -3.10 -15.80
C CYS A 20 -12.67 -2.49 -17.00
N ASP A 21 -14.00 -2.52 -17.03
CA ASP A 21 -14.79 -1.95 -18.12
C ASP A 21 -14.65 -0.43 -18.18
N HIS A 22 -14.70 0.26 -17.03
CA HIS A 22 -14.38 1.69 -16.98
C HIS A 22 -12.96 1.98 -17.46
N MET A 23 -11.98 1.15 -17.09
CA MET A 23 -10.59 1.33 -17.54
C MET A 23 -10.44 1.11 -19.05
N ARG A 24 -11.18 0.17 -19.64
CA ARG A 24 -11.20 -0.05 -21.09
C ARG A 24 -11.80 1.13 -21.85
N GLN A 25 -12.85 1.75 -21.32
CA GLN A 25 -13.41 2.97 -21.91
C GLN A 25 -12.39 4.11 -21.99
N LEU A 26 -11.46 4.18 -21.03
CA LEU A 26 -10.45 5.26 -20.95
C LEU A 26 -9.14 4.91 -21.69
N HIS A 27 -8.75 3.65 -21.71
CA HIS A 27 -7.40 3.22 -22.12
C HIS A 27 -7.38 2.16 -23.22
N GLY A 28 -8.55 1.70 -23.69
CA GLY A 28 -8.71 0.69 -24.72
C GLY A 28 -8.90 -0.73 -24.20
N ASP A 29 -9.33 -1.62 -25.08
CA ASP A 29 -9.88 -2.94 -24.74
C ASP A 29 -8.85 -4.01 -24.35
N SER A 30 -7.55 -3.69 -24.40
CA SER A 30 -6.47 -4.63 -24.08
C SER A 30 -6.34 -4.93 -22.57
N LEU A 31 -7.03 -4.19 -21.72
CA LEU A 31 -6.99 -4.39 -20.27
C LEU A 31 -7.81 -5.62 -19.85
N THR A 32 -7.32 -6.29 -18.81
CA THR A 32 -8.01 -7.43 -18.19
C THR A 32 -8.28 -7.12 -16.73
N THR A 33 -9.32 -7.75 -16.16
CA THR A 33 -9.66 -7.62 -14.74
C THR A 33 -8.47 -7.98 -13.85
N ALA A 34 -7.71 -9.00 -14.24
CA ALA A 34 -6.49 -9.43 -13.55
C ALA A 34 -5.39 -8.37 -13.59
N SER A 35 -5.15 -7.72 -14.73
CA SER A 35 -4.13 -6.66 -14.83
C SER A 35 -4.53 -5.40 -14.07
N CYS A 36 -5.81 -5.04 -14.06
CA CYS A 36 -6.33 -3.92 -13.26
C CYS A 36 -6.13 -4.16 -11.75
N ARG A 37 -6.48 -5.37 -11.28
CA ARG A 37 -6.27 -5.76 -9.88
C ARG A 37 -4.79 -5.76 -9.49
N LYS A 38 -3.93 -6.37 -10.31
CA LYS A 38 -2.49 -6.39 -10.09
C LYS A 38 -1.92 -4.97 -10.00
N ARG A 39 -2.32 -4.08 -10.90
CA ARG A 39 -1.87 -2.69 -10.90
C ARG A 39 -2.30 -1.95 -9.63
N PHE A 40 -3.52 -2.17 -9.16
CA PHE A 40 -3.98 -1.64 -7.88
C PHE A 40 -3.12 -2.13 -6.72
N ASP A 41 -2.85 -3.44 -6.64
CA ASP A 41 -2.01 -4.02 -5.59
C ASP A 41 -0.58 -3.45 -5.60
N ASP A 42 0.01 -3.29 -6.79
CA ASP A 42 1.33 -2.68 -6.99
C ASP A 42 1.35 -1.21 -6.50
N LEU A 43 0.32 -0.43 -6.85
CA LEU A 43 0.18 0.97 -6.41
C LEU A 43 -0.02 1.07 -4.90
N LEU A 44 -0.86 0.21 -4.32
CA LEU A 44 -1.08 0.16 -2.87
C LEU A 44 0.19 -0.22 -2.12
N SER A 45 0.97 -1.18 -2.64
CA SER A 45 2.27 -1.58 -2.10
C SER A 45 3.28 -0.42 -2.16
N ALA A 46 3.36 0.27 -3.30
CA ALA A 46 4.21 1.44 -3.47
C ALA A 46 3.82 2.58 -2.51
N PHE A 47 2.51 2.86 -2.38
CA PHE A 47 2.00 3.84 -1.43
C PHE A 47 2.40 3.49 0.01
N LYS A 48 2.13 2.26 0.46
CA LYS A 48 2.52 1.81 1.82
C LYS A 48 4.02 1.94 2.08
N LYS A 49 4.86 1.58 1.11
CA LYS A 49 6.32 1.74 1.21
C LYS A 49 6.72 3.21 1.29
N SER A 50 6.10 4.08 0.49
CA SER A 50 6.33 5.52 0.52
C SER A 50 5.88 6.14 1.83
N THR A 51 4.73 5.73 2.36
CA THR A 51 4.22 6.16 3.67
C THR A 51 5.15 5.72 4.79
N LEU A 52 5.64 4.48 4.78
CA LEU A 52 6.65 4.03 5.75
C LEU A 52 7.97 4.80 5.62
N LYS A 53 8.41 5.13 4.40
CA LYS A 53 9.58 5.98 4.18
C LYS A 53 9.35 7.39 4.72
N ALA A 54 8.16 7.96 4.49
CA ALA A 54 7.77 9.26 5.01
C ALA A 54 7.70 9.27 6.54
N LEU A 55 7.13 8.22 7.17
CA LEU A 55 7.10 8.06 8.62
C LEU A 55 8.49 7.95 9.25
N ARG A 56 9.42 7.22 8.60
CA ARG A 56 10.82 7.17 9.02
C ARG A 56 11.50 8.53 8.88
N ALA A 57 11.26 9.22 7.77
CA ALA A 57 11.81 10.54 7.52
C ALA A 57 11.17 11.65 8.35
N SER A 58 9.95 11.45 8.87
CA SER A 58 9.20 12.45 9.63
C SER A 58 9.63 12.56 11.09
N GLY A 59 10.77 11.97 11.47
CA GLY A 59 11.38 12.35 12.74
C GLY A 59 10.54 11.93 13.94
N THR A 60 10.51 10.64 14.18
CA THR A 60 10.76 10.14 15.53
C THR A 60 12.21 9.63 15.57
N GLU A 61 13.04 10.16 14.66
CA GLU A 61 14.45 9.82 14.47
C GLU A 61 15.28 10.17 15.72
N GLU A 62 14.91 11.22 16.45
CA GLU A 62 15.41 11.49 17.81
C GLU A 62 15.11 10.33 18.76
N GLU A 63 13.91 9.75 18.72
CA GLU A 63 13.51 8.64 19.59
C GLU A 63 14.20 7.32 19.18
N TYR A 64 14.49 7.12 17.89
CA TYR A 64 15.27 5.98 17.42
C TYR A 64 16.76 6.09 17.78
N VAL A 65 17.33 7.29 17.64
CA VAL A 65 18.72 7.57 18.05
C VAL A 65 18.86 7.48 19.57
N GLU A 66 17.92 8.04 20.32
CA GLU A 66 17.88 7.96 21.78
C GLU A 66 17.73 6.50 22.24
N ARG A 67 16.84 5.72 21.61
CA ARG A 67 16.72 4.28 21.89
C ARG A 67 18.04 3.55 21.62
N ASP A 68 18.67 3.80 20.47
CA ASP A 68 19.91 3.10 20.12
C ASP A 68 21.06 3.49 21.06
N GLN A 69 21.13 4.75 21.50
CA GLN A 69 22.08 5.20 22.51
C GLN A 69 21.80 4.56 23.89
N LEU A 70 20.55 4.54 24.34
CA LEU A 70 20.16 3.92 25.61
C LEU A 70 20.43 2.40 25.62
N MET A 71 20.23 1.72 24.49
CA MET A 71 20.53 0.30 24.34
C MET A 71 22.04 0.03 24.38
N GLN A 72 22.85 0.92 23.79
CA GLN A 72 24.31 0.83 23.86
C GLN A 72 24.81 1.05 25.28
N ASP A 73 24.29 2.06 25.99
CA ASP A 73 24.66 2.35 27.37
C ASP A 73 24.38 1.18 28.32
N ILE A 74 23.25 0.47 28.16
CA ILE A 74 22.94 -0.74 28.93
C ILE A 74 23.92 -1.89 28.64
N SER A 75 24.30 -2.06 27.36
CA SER A 75 25.26 -3.09 26.97
C SER A 75 26.65 -2.83 27.55
N ASP A 76 27.05 -1.58 27.69
CA ASP A 76 28.37 -1.18 28.20
C ASP A 76 28.45 -1.26 29.75
N MET A 77 27.31 -1.43 30.44
CA MET A 77 27.21 -1.58 31.90
C MET A 77 27.26 -3.04 32.40
N VAL A 78 27.25 -4.03 31.50
CA VAL A 78 27.30 -5.47 31.81
C VAL A 78 28.66 -6.04 31.42
#